data_AF-Q8UUH5-F1
#
_entry.id   AF-Q8UUH5-F1
#
_cell.length_a   1.000
_cell.length_b   1.000
_cell.length_c   1.000
_cell.angle_alpha   90.00
_cell.angle_beta   90.00
_cell.angle_gamma   90.00
#
_symmetry.space_group_name_H-M   'P 1'
#
loop_
_entity.id
_entity.type
_entity.pdbx_description
1 polymer ?
#
loop_
_entity_poly.entity_id
_entity_poly.type
_entity_poly.pdbx_seq_one_letter_code
_entity_poly.pdbx_strand_id
1 'polypeptide(L)'
;KGIFLPYCPGCGREELLQAVGIVGAIIMPHNIFLHSSLVKTRAIDRSKKEEVKEANMYFLTESCLALFVSFLINLFVMAVFGEAFYHQRNEDVHNKCVNSSVSRYASIFPINNETVSVDIYQGGVILGCYFGAAALYIWAVGILAAGQSSTMTGTYAGQFVMEGFLQLRWSRFTRVLFTRSLAILPTLFVAAFRDVSQLTGMNDLLNVLQSILLPFAVLPVLTFTSLRPL
;
A
#
# COMPACT_ATOMS: atom_id res chain seq x y z
N LYS A 1 17.16 -12.94 10.23
CA LYS A 1 17.99 -13.44 9.10
C LYS A 1 17.59 -12.82 7.77
N GLY A 2 16.29 -12.78 7.42
CA GLY A 2 15.83 -12.22 6.12
C GLY A 2 16.05 -10.71 5.87
N ILE A 3 16.30 -9.89 6.90
CA ILE A 3 16.50 -8.43 6.74
C ILE A 3 17.83 -8.10 6.04
N PHE A 4 18.89 -8.86 6.31
CA PHE A 4 20.26 -8.53 5.87
C PHE A 4 20.77 -9.40 4.71
N LEU A 5 20.14 -10.55 4.49
CA LEU A 5 20.50 -11.50 3.45
C LEU A 5 19.22 -11.90 2.72
N PRO A 6 18.96 -11.36 1.51
CA PRO A 6 17.84 -11.81 0.68
C PRO A 6 18.20 -13.20 0.13
N TYR A 7 17.91 -14.24 0.91
CA TYR A 7 18.14 -15.62 0.54
C TYR A 7 16.88 -16.44 0.81
N CYS A 8 16.34 -17.03 -0.24
CA CYS A 8 15.20 -17.94 -0.18
C CYS A 8 15.60 -19.27 -0.83
N PRO A 9 15.91 -20.32 -0.03
CA PRO A 9 16.16 -21.64 -0.57
C PRO A 9 14.83 -22.23 -1.05
N GLY A 10 14.66 -22.35 -2.37
CA GLY A 10 13.48 -22.97 -2.99
C GLY A 10 12.34 -22.04 -3.40
N CYS A 11 12.55 -20.71 -3.46
CA CYS A 11 11.54 -19.80 -3.99
C CYS A 11 11.22 -20.12 -5.46
N GLY A 12 9.95 -20.37 -5.76
CA GLY A 12 9.40 -20.56 -7.09
C GLY A 12 8.99 -19.22 -7.73
N ARG A 13 8.13 -19.30 -8.75
CA ARG A 13 7.63 -18.11 -9.47
C ARG A 13 6.65 -17.30 -8.63
N GLU A 14 5.84 -17.94 -7.79
CA GLU A 14 4.80 -17.28 -6.99
C GLU A 14 5.40 -16.36 -5.93
N GLU A 15 6.44 -16.83 -5.22
CA GLU A 15 7.11 -16.06 -4.18
C GLU A 15 7.90 -14.88 -4.77
N LEU A 16 8.48 -15.06 -5.96
CA LEU A 16 9.13 -13.99 -6.70
C LEU A 16 8.11 -12.92 -7.15
N LEU A 17 6.95 -13.34 -7.67
CA LEU A 17 5.86 -12.43 -8.03
C LEU A 17 5.38 -11.63 -6.83
N GLN A 18 5.25 -12.27 -5.66
CA GLN A 18 4.88 -11.58 -4.42
C GLN A 18 5.97 -10.59 -3.97
N ALA A 19 7.25 -10.94 -4.08
CA ALA A 19 8.36 -10.04 -3.77
C ALA A 19 8.38 -8.80 -4.69
N VAL A 20 8.17 -8.99 -6.00
CA VAL A 20 8.04 -7.89 -6.96
C VAL A 20 6.80 -7.04 -6.66
N GLY A 21 5.69 -7.67 -6.28
CA GLY A 21 4.47 -6.99 -5.85
C GLY A 21 4.70 -6.09 -4.62
N ILE A 22 5.47 -6.56 -3.63
CA ILE A 22 5.85 -5.74 -2.47
C ILE A 22 6.68 -4.52 -2.89
N VAL A 23 7.65 -4.69 -3.79
CA VAL A 23 8.45 -3.56 -4.30
C VAL A 23 7.56 -2.54 -5.04
N GLY A 24 6.65 -3.01 -5.89
CA GLY A 24 5.69 -2.16 -6.60
C GLY A 24 4.67 -1.47 -5.69
N ALA A 25 4.31 -2.10 -4.57
CA ALA A 25 3.46 -1.51 -3.54
C ALA A 25 4.18 -0.41 -2.76
N ILE A 26 5.49 -0.56 -2.51
CA ILE A 26 6.31 0.46 -1.85
C ILE A 26 6.59 1.64 -2.79
N ILE A 27 6.89 1.36 -4.07
CA ILE A 27 7.22 2.38 -5.07
C ILE A 27 5.96 2.71 -5.89
N MET A 28 5.14 3.61 -5.34
CA MET A 28 3.92 4.09 -5.99
C MET A 28 4.22 5.22 -6.99
N PRO A 29 3.90 5.07 -8.30
CA PRO A 29 4.23 6.07 -9.31
C PRO A 29 3.52 7.42 -9.10
N HIS A 30 2.30 7.42 -8.57
CA HIS A 30 1.57 8.66 -8.26
C HIS A 30 2.24 9.47 -7.14
N ASN A 31 2.96 8.82 -6.22
CA ASN A 31 3.71 9.52 -5.17
C ASN A 31 4.89 10.30 -5.74
N ILE A 32 5.48 9.85 -6.87
CA ILE A 32 6.55 10.58 -7.56
C ILE A 32 6.02 11.93 -8.04
N PHE A 33 4.88 11.95 -8.74
CA PHE A 33 4.23 13.18 -9.21
C PHE A 33 3.79 14.09 -8.06
N LEU A 34 3.28 13.50 -6.97
CA LEU A 34 2.87 14.23 -5.78
C LEU A 34 4.06 14.89 -5.08
N HIS A 35 5.15 14.17 -4.84
CA HIS A 35 6.34 14.75 -4.20
C HIS A 35 6.99 15.82 -5.07
N SER A 36 7.10 15.62 -6.39
CA SER A 36 7.68 16.62 -7.30
C SER A 36 6.90 17.94 -7.32
N SER A 37 5.60 17.91 -7.05
CA SER A 37 4.75 19.10 -6.98
C SER A 37 4.72 19.73 -5.58
N LEU A 38 4.71 18.92 -4.51
CA LEU A 38 4.78 19.40 -3.12
C LEU A 38 6.10 20.13 -2.83
N VAL A 39 7.22 19.72 -3.43
CA VAL A 39 8.50 20.44 -3.29
C VAL A 39 8.38 21.90 -3.78
N LYS A 40 7.47 22.20 -4.71
CA LYS A 40 7.24 23.55 -5.24
C LYS A 40 6.37 24.43 -4.34
N THR A 41 5.72 23.91 -3.31
CA THR A 41 4.85 24.71 -2.43
C THR A 41 5.65 25.51 -1.40
N ARG A 42 6.90 25.13 -1.13
CA ARG A 42 7.80 25.89 -0.25
C ARG A 42 8.40 27.07 -1.02
N ALA A 43 8.38 28.26 -0.42
CA ALA A 43 8.99 29.45 -0.99
C ALA A 43 10.52 29.36 -0.87
N ILE A 44 11.20 29.14 -2.00
CA ILE A 44 12.66 29.02 -2.08
C ILE A 44 13.13 29.95 -3.20
N ASP A 45 14.12 30.79 -2.93
CA ASP A 45 14.73 31.62 -3.96
C ASP A 45 15.63 30.77 -4.86
N ARG A 46 15.12 30.44 -6.05
CA ARG A 46 15.84 29.60 -7.02
C ARG A 46 17.03 30.31 -7.67
N SER A 47 17.20 31.61 -7.45
CA SER A 47 18.37 32.36 -7.95
C SER A 47 19.63 32.05 -7.14
N LYS A 48 19.48 31.71 -5.85
CA LYS A 48 20.59 31.41 -4.94
C LYS A 48 20.81 29.90 -4.82
N LYS A 49 21.97 29.44 -5.29
CA LYS A 49 22.34 28.01 -5.25
C LYS A 49 22.42 27.45 -3.82
N GLU A 50 22.77 28.28 -2.85
CA GLU A 50 22.89 27.87 -1.44
C GLU A 50 21.52 27.51 -0.85
N GLU A 51 20.49 28.35 -1.05
CA GLU A 51 19.13 28.08 -0.57
C GLU A 51 18.53 26.82 -1.22
N VAL A 52 18.81 26.58 -2.50
CA VAL A 52 18.36 25.36 -3.20
C VAL A 52 19.07 24.12 -2.64
N LYS A 53 20.37 24.20 -2.35
CA LYS A 53 21.13 23.08 -1.76
C LYS A 53 20.64 22.76 -0.35
N GLU A 54 20.39 23.78 0.46
CA GLU A 54 19.85 23.63 1.81
C GLU A 54 18.44 23.02 1.77
N ALA A 55 17.56 23.53 0.91
CA ALA A 55 16.22 22.99 0.72
C ALA A 55 16.27 21.50 0.31
N ASN A 56 17.14 21.13 -0.63
CA ASN A 56 17.31 19.73 -1.04
C ASN A 56 17.79 18.84 0.11
N MET A 57 18.66 19.34 0.99
CA MET A 57 19.09 18.60 2.18
C MET A 57 17.90 18.34 3.12
N TYR A 58 17.08 19.35 3.41
CA TYR A 58 15.89 19.17 4.24
C TYR A 58 14.87 18.21 3.63
N PHE A 59 14.61 18.31 2.31
CA PHE A 59 13.69 17.40 1.63
C PHE A 59 14.20 15.96 1.64
N LEU A 60 15.52 15.75 1.50
CA LEU A 60 16.13 14.44 1.60
C LEU A 60 15.97 13.88 3.02
N THR A 61 16.25 14.67 4.05
CA THR A 61 16.10 14.26 5.45
C THR A 61 14.64 13.93 5.80
N GLU A 62 13.69 14.78 5.40
CA GLU A 62 12.25 14.57 5.62
C GLU A 62 11.77 13.28 4.94
N SER A 63 12.14 13.08 3.67
CA SER A 63 11.74 11.89 2.91
C SER A 63 12.41 10.62 3.44
N CYS A 64 13.69 10.69 3.82
CA CYS A 64 14.42 9.57 4.40
C CYS A 64 13.81 9.15 5.75
N LEU A 65 13.47 10.10 6.62
CA LEU A 65 12.82 9.82 7.89
C LEU A 65 11.44 9.18 7.70
N ALA A 66 10.63 9.72 6.77
CA ALA A 66 9.31 9.17 6.47
C ALA A 66 9.39 7.73 5.92
N LEU A 67 10.31 7.47 4.98
CA LEU A 67 10.53 6.13 4.43
C LEU A 67 11.09 5.17 5.48
N PHE A 68 11.95 5.64 6.39
CA PHE A 68 12.47 4.82 7.49
C PHE A 68 11.35 4.41 8.46
N VAL A 69 10.46 5.33 8.84
CA VAL A 69 9.28 5.00 9.67
C VAL A 69 8.36 4.00 8.95
N SER A 70 8.10 4.22 7.66
CA SER A 70 7.32 3.28 6.84
C SER A 70 7.96 1.88 6.80
N PHE A 71 9.28 1.81 6.63
CA PHE A 71 10.04 0.56 6.69
C PHE A 71 9.87 -0.15 8.04
N LEU A 72 9.98 0.57 9.17
CA LEU A 72 9.78 -0.01 10.50
C LEU A 72 8.37 -0.56 10.68
N ILE A 73 7.34 0.17 10.25
CA ILE A 73 5.95 -0.29 10.34
C ILE A 73 5.78 -1.58 9.52
N ASN A 74 6.21 -1.58 8.26
CA ASN A 74 6.11 -2.77 7.40
C ASN A 74 6.89 -3.95 7.98
N LEU A 75 8.06 -3.70 8.58
CA LEU A 75 8.85 -4.73 9.25
C LEU A 75 8.10 -5.33 10.45
N PHE A 76 7.50 -4.50 11.30
CA PHE A 76 6.72 -4.97 12.45
C PHE A 76 5.48 -5.73 12.02
N VAL A 77 4.73 -5.23 11.03
CA VAL A 77 3.57 -5.94 10.47
C VAL A 77 4.00 -7.29 9.93
N MET A 78 5.04 -7.35 9.08
CA MET A 78 5.52 -8.63 8.54
C MET A 78 6.02 -9.60 9.61
N ALA A 79 6.64 -9.11 10.68
CA ALA A 79 7.10 -9.95 11.79
C ALA A 79 5.92 -10.54 12.58
N VAL A 80 4.91 -9.72 12.91
CA VAL A 80 3.72 -10.16 13.65
C VAL A 80 2.87 -11.11 12.81
N PHE A 81 2.64 -10.80 11.54
CA PHE A 81 1.93 -11.70 10.63
C PHE A 81 2.73 -12.97 10.36
N GLY A 82 4.06 -12.89 10.29
CA GLY A 82 4.93 -14.05 10.23
C GLY A 82 4.69 -14.96 11.44
N GLU A 83 4.68 -14.44 12.66
CA GLU A 83 4.43 -15.26 13.86
C GLU A 83 2.99 -15.82 13.90
N ALA A 84 2.00 -15.04 13.48
CA ALA A 84 0.60 -15.45 13.50
C ALA A 84 0.23 -16.50 12.44
N PHE A 85 0.82 -16.45 11.24
CA PHE A 85 0.46 -17.33 10.11
C PHE A 85 1.46 -18.46 9.82
N TYR A 86 2.71 -18.36 10.27
CA TYR A 86 3.74 -19.32 9.86
C TYR A 86 3.45 -20.73 10.39
N HIS A 87 3.29 -21.68 9.46
CA HIS A 87 2.95 -23.09 9.68
C HIS A 87 1.64 -23.35 10.45
N GLN A 88 0.70 -22.38 10.48
CA GLN A 88 -0.60 -22.58 11.14
C GLN A 88 -1.62 -23.18 10.18
N ARG A 89 -2.35 -24.19 10.66
CA ARG A 89 -3.52 -24.76 9.95
C ARG A 89 -4.79 -24.07 10.43
N ASN A 90 -5.84 -24.13 9.62
CA ASN A 90 -7.11 -23.51 9.99
C ASN A 90 -7.68 -24.06 11.31
N GLU A 91 -7.52 -25.37 11.58
CA GLU A 91 -7.92 -26.00 12.84
C GLU A 91 -7.17 -25.43 14.07
N ASP A 92 -5.85 -25.24 13.96
CA ASP A 92 -5.02 -24.71 15.06
C ASP A 92 -5.44 -23.28 15.43
N VAL A 93 -5.70 -22.46 14.41
CA VAL A 93 -6.18 -21.08 14.58
C VAL A 93 -7.60 -21.07 15.15
N HIS A 94 -8.48 -21.93 14.66
CA HIS A 94 -9.86 -22.05 15.14
C HIS A 94 -9.89 -22.37 16.65
N ASN A 95 -9.13 -23.37 17.08
CA ASN A 95 -9.06 -23.78 18.49
C ASN A 95 -8.53 -22.67 19.40
N LYS A 96 -7.53 -21.91 18.94
CA LYS A 96 -7.04 -20.72 19.65
C LYS A 96 -8.07 -19.59 19.72
N CYS A 97 -8.80 -19.35 18.63
CA CYS A 97 -9.83 -18.32 18.58
C CYS A 97 -11.00 -18.62 19.54
N VAL A 98 -11.44 -19.87 19.64
CA VAL A 98 -12.54 -20.27 20.55
C VAL A 98 -12.19 -20.03 22.01
N ASN A 99 -10.93 -20.27 22.39
CA ASN A 99 -10.44 -20.04 23.76
C ASN A 99 -10.11 -18.57 24.06
N SER A 100 -10.22 -17.68 23.07
CA SER A 100 -9.88 -16.26 23.22
C SER A 100 -11.13 -15.39 23.43
N SER A 101 -10.91 -14.13 23.82
CA SER A 101 -11.94 -13.10 23.98
C SER A 101 -12.75 -12.81 22.69
N VAL A 102 -12.29 -13.33 21.55
CA VAL A 102 -12.79 -13.07 20.20
C VAL A 102 -13.50 -14.31 19.62
N SER A 103 -14.04 -15.18 20.48
CA SER A 103 -14.67 -16.47 20.10
C SER A 103 -15.80 -16.35 19.08
N ARG A 104 -16.50 -15.21 19.01
CA ARG A 104 -17.54 -14.92 18.01
C ARG A 104 -17.05 -15.04 16.56
N TYR A 105 -15.76 -14.81 16.34
CA TYR A 105 -15.16 -14.79 15.00
C TYR A 105 -14.45 -16.10 14.65
N ALA A 106 -14.49 -17.12 15.52
CA ALA A 106 -13.86 -18.41 15.26
C ALA A 106 -14.44 -19.11 14.02
N SER A 107 -15.72 -18.90 13.72
CA SER A 107 -16.41 -19.52 12.56
C SER A 107 -15.87 -19.08 11.20
N ILE A 108 -14.99 -18.07 11.14
CA ILE A 108 -14.34 -17.60 9.91
C ILE A 108 -13.26 -18.58 9.45
N PHE A 109 -12.65 -19.31 10.38
CA PHE A 109 -11.66 -20.33 10.09
C PHE A 109 -12.34 -21.71 10.07
N PRO A 110 -12.52 -22.34 8.90
CA PRO A 110 -13.11 -23.68 8.82
C PRO A 110 -12.16 -24.72 9.44
N ILE A 111 -12.70 -25.77 10.06
CA ILE A 111 -11.91 -26.84 10.69
C ILE A 111 -11.38 -27.78 9.59
N ASN A 112 -10.43 -27.28 8.82
CA ASN A 112 -9.78 -28.00 7.73
C ASN A 112 -8.26 -28.05 7.96
N ASN A 113 -7.62 -29.06 7.38
CA ASN A 113 -6.18 -29.25 7.48
C ASN A 113 -5.37 -28.41 6.46
N GLU A 114 -6.06 -27.52 5.73
CA GLU A 114 -5.46 -26.59 4.78
C GLU A 114 -4.77 -25.42 5.50
N THR A 115 -3.79 -24.82 4.84
CA THR A 115 -3.15 -23.59 5.31
C THR A 115 -4.14 -22.43 5.26
N VAL A 116 -4.03 -21.54 6.24
CA VAL A 116 -4.90 -20.36 6.33
C VAL A 116 -4.64 -19.44 5.13
N SER A 117 -5.70 -19.06 4.41
CA SER A 117 -5.63 -18.01 3.40
C SER A 117 -5.34 -16.66 4.05
N VAL A 118 -4.42 -15.88 3.46
CA VAL A 118 -4.08 -14.56 3.99
C VAL A 118 -4.97 -13.52 3.32
N ASP A 119 -5.94 -13.01 4.08
CA ASP A 119 -6.77 -11.87 3.69
C ASP A 119 -6.69 -10.75 4.75
N ILE A 120 -6.98 -9.51 4.34
CA ILE A 120 -6.96 -8.33 5.23
C ILE A 120 -7.93 -8.51 6.41
N TYR A 121 -9.11 -9.10 6.16
CA TYR A 121 -10.10 -9.35 7.20
C TYR A 121 -9.68 -10.51 8.12
N GLN A 122 -9.29 -11.66 7.54
CA GLN A 122 -8.80 -12.82 8.29
C GLN A 122 -7.56 -12.47 9.13
N GLY A 123 -6.69 -11.60 8.61
CA GLY A 123 -5.54 -11.02 9.29
C GLY A 123 -5.88 -10.26 10.56
N GLY A 124 -6.95 -9.46 10.55
CA GLY A 124 -7.39 -8.75 11.76
C GLY A 124 -7.93 -9.69 12.84
N VAL A 125 -8.66 -10.73 12.42
CA VAL A 125 -9.26 -11.69 13.34
C VAL A 125 -8.21 -12.57 14.00
N ILE A 126 -7.23 -13.09 13.24
CA ILE A 126 -6.17 -13.92 13.81
C ILE A 126 -5.32 -13.14 14.83
N LEU A 127 -5.03 -11.86 14.56
CA LEU A 127 -4.38 -10.97 15.53
C LEU A 127 -5.22 -10.83 16.79
N GLY A 128 -6.54 -10.69 16.64
CA GLY A 128 -7.48 -10.68 17.76
C GLY A 128 -7.47 -11.96 18.58
N CYS A 129 -7.33 -13.11 17.93
CA CYS A 129 -7.27 -14.41 18.62
C CYS A 129 -5.97 -14.60 19.40
N TYR A 130 -4.83 -14.19 18.83
CA TYR A 130 -3.50 -14.36 19.44
C TYR A 130 -3.16 -13.29 20.49
N PHE A 131 -3.42 -12.02 20.16
CA PHE A 131 -3.03 -10.86 20.99
C PHE A 131 -4.20 -10.22 21.73
N GLY A 132 -5.43 -10.69 21.52
CA GLY A 132 -6.64 -10.22 22.19
C GLY A 132 -7.44 -9.18 21.39
N ALA A 133 -8.66 -8.89 21.84
CA ALA A 133 -9.60 -8.00 21.15
C ALA A 133 -9.04 -6.60 20.84
N ALA A 134 -8.13 -6.07 21.66
CA ALA A 134 -7.50 -4.78 21.43
C ALA A 134 -6.71 -4.73 20.12
N ALA A 135 -5.98 -5.80 19.78
CA ALA A 135 -5.20 -5.87 18.55
C ALA A 135 -6.10 -5.84 17.30
N LEU A 136 -7.26 -6.50 17.36
CA LEU A 136 -8.26 -6.46 16.29
C LEU A 136 -8.76 -5.05 16.04
N TYR A 137 -9.09 -4.29 17.09
CA TYR A 137 -9.55 -2.91 16.94
C TYR A 137 -8.46 -1.97 16.45
N ILE A 138 -7.22 -2.12 16.93
CA ILE A 138 -6.07 -1.34 16.46
C ILE A 138 -5.83 -1.60 14.96
N TRP A 139 -5.89 -2.85 14.53
CA TRP A 139 -5.77 -3.22 13.13
C TRP A 139 -6.88 -2.61 12.27
N ALA A 140 -8.14 -2.70 12.72
CA ALA A 140 -9.29 -2.14 12.01
C ALA A 140 -9.19 -0.61 11.87
N VAL A 141 -8.82 0.10 12.95
CA VAL A 141 -8.59 1.54 12.92
C VAL A 141 -7.41 1.89 12.02
N GLY A 142 -6.33 1.09 12.05
CA GLY A 142 -5.17 1.26 11.20
C GLY A 142 -5.49 1.17 9.71
N ILE A 143 -6.26 0.16 9.31
CA ILE A 143 -6.73 0.02 7.91
C ILE A 143 -7.61 1.19 7.51
N LEU A 144 -8.52 1.61 8.38
CA LEU A 144 -9.40 2.75 8.11
C LEU A 144 -8.57 4.03 7.90
N ALA A 145 -7.60 4.29 8.77
CA ALA A 145 -6.69 5.43 8.66
C ALA A 145 -5.84 5.36 7.37
N ALA A 146 -5.32 4.18 7.02
CA ALA A 146 -4.56 3.97 5.78
C ALA A 146 -5.41 4.26 4.53
N GLY A 147 -6.68 3.84 4.52
CA GLY A 147 -7.62 4.12 3.43
C GLY A 147 -7.93 5.61 3.24
N GLN A 148 -8.07 6.36 4.34
CA GLN A 148 -8.26 7.82 4.30
C GLN A 148 -7.02 8.53 3.75
N SER A 149 -5.83 8.15 4.24
CA SER A 149 -4.56 8.71 3.76
C SER A 149 -4.36 8.48 2.26
N SER A 150 -4.61 7.25 1.78
CA SER A 150 -4.51 6.89 0.35
C SER A 150 -5.50 7.68 -0.52
N THR A 151 -6.70 7.95 -0.02
CA THR A 151 -7.67 8.78 -0.75
C THR A 151 -7.17 10.21 -0.91
N MET A 152 -6.61 10.79 0.14
CA MET A 152 -6.07 12.15 0.10
C MET A 152 -4.89 12.25 -0.89
N THR A 153 -3.88 11.37 -0.78
CA THR A 153 -2.72 11.39 -1.68
C THR A 153 -3.11 11.15 -3.14
N GLY A 154 -4.03 10.21 -3.40
CA GLY A 154 -4.54 9.94 -4.74
C GLY A 154 -5.25 11.16 -5.37
N THR A 155 -6.02 11.91 -4.59
CA THR A 155 -6.73 13.09 -5.10
C THR A 155 -5.82 14.27 -5.37
N TYR A 156 -4.73 14.43 -4.60
CA TYR A 156 -3.70 15.44 -4.89
C TYR A 156 -2.84 15.05 -6.08
N ALA A 157 -2.37 13.80 -6.15
CA ALA A 157 -1.62 13.33 -7.30
C ALA A 157 -2.44 13.46 -8.60
N GLY A 158 -3.72 13.09 -8.55
CA GLY A 158 -4.64 13.28 -9.67
C GLY A 158 -4.82 14.74 -10.08
N GLN A 159 -4.79 15.68 -9.12
CA GLN A 159 -4.81 17.13 -9.44
C GLN A 159 -3.64 17.53 -10.31
N PHE A 160 -2.43 17.21 -9.87
CA PHE A 160 -1.21 17.66 -10.52
C PHE A 160 -1.04 17.02 -11.89
N VAL A 161 -1.45 15.76 -12.04
CA VAL A 161 -1.46 15.08 -13.35
C VAL A 161 -2.50 15.72 -14.27
N MET A 162 -3.73 15.95 -13.81
CA MET A 162 -4.80 16.55 -14.64
C MET A 162 -4.50 18.00 -15.04
N GLU A 163 -4.04 18.83 -14.11
CA GLU A 163 -3.69 20.23 -14.39
C GLU A 163 -2.39 20.35 -15.19
N GLY A 164 -1.43 19.45 -14.97
CA GLY A 164 -0.14 19.46 -15.67
C GLY A 164 -0.21 18.93 -17.10
N PHE A 165 -0.79 17.74 -17.30
CA PHE A 165 -0.81 17.07 -18.61
C PHE A 165 -2.05 17.42 -19.45
N LEU A 166 -3.24 17.44 -18.83
CA LEU A 166 -4.51 17.65 -19.54
C LEU A 166 -4.99 19.11 -19.49
N GLN A 167 -4.33 19.97 -18.70
CA GLN A 167 -4.72 21.36 -18.42
C GLN A 167 -6.19 21.53 -17.99
N LEU A 168 -6.79 20.46 -17.41
CA LEU A 168 -8.16 20.45 -16.93
C LEU A 168 -8.20 20.89 -15.46
N ARG A 169 -8.92 21.97 -15.17
CA ARG A 169 -9.11 22.49 -13.80
C ARG A 169 -10.47 22.06 -13.28
N TRP A 170 -10.50 21.01 -12.46
CA TRP A 170 -11.70 20.53 -11.78
C TRP A 170 -11.74 20.99 -10.33
N SER A 171 -12.95 21.18 -9.79
CA SER A 171 -13.12 21.40 -8.35
C SER A 171 -12.64 20.17 -7.56
N ARG A 172 -12.11 20.39 -6.35
CA ARG A 172 -11.58 19.32 -5.50
C ARG A 172 -12.63 18.24 -5.24
N PHE A 173 -13.87 18.64 -4.98
CA PHE A 173 -14.96 17.73 -4.65
C PHE A 173 -15.42 16.90 -5.86
N THR A 174 -15.53 17.53 -7.04
CA THR A 174 -15.89 16.83 -8.28
C THR A 174 -14.84 15.76 -8.62
N ARG A 175 -13.55 16.08 -8.46
CA ARG A 175 -12.47 15.11 -8.71
C ARG A 175 -12.51 13.94 -7.73
N VAL A 176 -12.71 14.20 -6.45
CA VAL A 176 -12.82 13.16 -5.41
C VAL A 176 -14.01 12.24 -5.72
N LEU A 177 -15.20 12.81 -5.95
CA LEU A 177 -16.39 12.02 -6.28
C LEU A 177 -16.19 11.19 -7.54
N PHE A 178 -15.64 11.77 -8.60
CA PHE A 178 -15.43 11.06 -9.85
C PHE A 178 -14.46 9.89 -9.69
N THR A 179 -13.27 10.15 -9.13
CA THR A 179 -12.23 9.12 -8.95
C THR A 179 -12.62 8.05 -7.93
N ARG A 180 -13.41 8.40 -6.89
CA ARG A 180 -13.96 7.42 -5.94
C ARG A 180 -15.11 6.62 -6.54
N SER A 181 -15.98 7.25 -7.33
CA SER A 181 -17.05 6.53 -8.03
C SER A 181 -16.47 5.50 -9.00
N LEU A 182 -15.46 5.87 -9.80
CA LEU A 182 -14.79 4.93 -10.70
C LEU A 182 -14.07 3.79 -9.96
N ALA A 183 -13.59 4.00 -8.73
CA ALA A 183 -12.94 2.96 -7.94
C ALA A 183 -13.94 2.04 -7.22
N ILE A 184 -15.04 2.59 -6.71
CA ILE A 184 -16.02 1.87 -5.87
C ILE A 184 -17.11 1.20 -6.72
N LEU A 185 -17.51 1.79 -7.85
CA LEU A 185 -18.58 1.22 -8.68
C LEU A 185 -18.24 -0.19 -9.19
N PRO A 186 -17.02 -0.48 -9.70
CA PRO A 186 -16.68 -1.82 -10.17
C PRO A 186 -16.68 -2.85 -9.03
N THR A 187 -16.15 -2.47 -7.87
CA THR A 187 -16.07 -3.38 -6.71
C THR A 187 -17.44 -3.65 -6.11
N LEU A 188 -18.28 -2.61 -5.99
CA LEU A 188 -19.67 -2.74 -5.53
C LEU A 188 -20.51 -3.58 -6.50
N PHE A 189 -20.31 -3.38 -7.81
CA PHE A 189 -21.01 -4.15 -8.84
C PHE A 189 -20.64 -5.63 -8.79
N VAL A 190 -19.34 -5.95 -8.67
CA VAL A 190 -18.91 -7.35 -8.53
C VAL A 190 -19.41 -7.95 -7.22
N ALA A 191 -19.35 -7.24 -6.10
CA ALA A 191 -19.85 -7.74 -4.82
C ALA A 191 -21.38 -7.98 -4.80
N ALA A 192 -22.15 -7.22 -5.59
CA ALA A 192 -23.61 -7.36 -5.64
C ALA A 192 -24.09 -8.47 -6.59
N PHE A 193 -23.33 -8.77 -7.66
CA PHE A 193 -23.80 -9.64 -8.74
C PHE A 193 -22.92 -10.88 -9.01
N ARG A 194 -21.72 -11.00 -8.40
CA ARG A 194 -20.76 -12.09 -8.65
C ARG A 194 -20.13 -12.61 -7.35
N ASP A 195 -19.66 -13.86 -7.38
CA ASP A 195 -18.92 -14.49 -6.28
C ASP A 195 -17.52 -13.88 -6.09
N VAL A 196 -17.02 -13.98 -4.85
CA VAL A 196 -15.76 -13.38 -4.37
C VAL A 196 -14.52 -13.77 -5.19
N SER A 197 -14.58 -14.90 -5.91
CA SER A 197 -13.49 -15.37 -6.77
C SER A 197 -13.15 -14.45 -7.96
N GLN A 198 -14.07 -13.57 -8.38
CA GLN A 198 -13.78 -12.59 -9.46
C GLN A 198 -13.15 -11.28 -8.95
N LEU A 199 -13.17 -11.02 -7.64
CA LEU A 199 -12.48 -9.86 -7.05
C LEU A 199 -10.95 -10.00 -7.16
N THR A 200 -10.42 -11.22 -7.06
CA THR A 200 -9.00 -11.51 -7.24
C THR A 200 -8.53 -11.14 -8.65
N GLY A 201 -9.31 -11.50 -9.68
CA GLY A 201 -8.98 -11.15 -11.07
C GLY A 201 -8.97 -9.65 -11.36
N MET A 202 -9.82 -8.87 -10.68
CA MET A 202 -9.77 -7.40 -10.76
C MET A 202 -8.51 -6.83 -10.11
N ASN A 203 -8.12 -7.37 -8.95
CA ASN A 203 -6.92 -6.94 -8.25
C ASN A 203 -5.66 -7.24 -9.08
N ASP A 204 -5.60 -8.42 -9.69
CA ASP A 204 -4.51 -8.80 -10.59
C ASP A 204 -4.43 -7.86 -11.81
N LEU A 205 -5.58 -7.51 -12.41
CA LEU A 205 -5.62 -6.56 -13.53
C LEU A 205 -5.15 -5.16 -13.12
N LEU A 206 -5.51 -4.68 -11.92
CA LEU A 206 -5.03 -3.40 -11.39
C LEU A 206 -3.51 -3.42 -11.15
N ASN A 207 -2.98 -4.52 -10.61
CA ASN A 207 -1.53 -4.69 -10.39
C ASN A 207 -0.74 -4.72 -11.71
N VAL A 208 -1.29 -5.35 -12.75
CA VAL A 208 -0.72 -5.33 -14.11
C VAL A 208 -0.70 -3.90 -14.66
N LEU A 209 -1.82 -3.17 -14.51
CA LEU A 209 -1.93 -1.78 -14.94
C LEU A 209 -0.89 -0.89 -14.24
N GLN A 210 -0.71 -1.06 -12.92
CA GLN A 210 0.30 -0.34 -12.15
C GLN A 210 1.74 -0.64 -12.63
N SER A 211 2.02 -1.90 -12.97
CA SER A 211 3.32 -2.31 -13.50
C SER A 211 3.62 -1.68 -14.87
N ILE A 212 2.62 -1.54 -15.73
CA ILE A 212 2.74 -0.86 -17.03
C ILE A 212 2.98 0.65 -16.86
N LEU A 213 2.37 1.28 -15.86
CA LEU A 213 2.48 2.72 -15.62
C LEU A 213 3.83 3.15 -15.02
N LEU A 214 4.52 2.24 -14.31
CA LEU A 214 5.74 2.55 -13.57
C LEU A 214 6.89 3.04 -14.48
N PRO A 215 7.20 2.39 -15.62
CA PRO A 215 8.19 2.90 -16.59
C PRO A 215 7.88 4.31 -17.12
N PHE A 216 6.60 4.61 -17.40
CA PHE A 216 6.21 5.94 -17.91
C PHE A 216 6.38 7.05 -16.87
N ALA A 217 6.33 6.73 -15.59
CA ALA A 217 6.63 7.68 -14.52
C ALA A 217 8.13 7.82 -14.28
N VAL A 218 8.87 6.71 -14.26
CA VAL A 218 10.29 6.68 -13.88
C VAL A 218 11.20 7.17 -14.99
N LEU A 219 10.96 6.78 -16.25
CA LEU A 219 11.83 7.14 -17.38
C LEU A 219 11.97 8.66 -17.54
N PRO A 220 10.87 9.46 -17.60
CA PRO A 220 11.01 10.91 -17.71
C PRO A 220 11.75 11.53 -16.53
N VAL A 221 11.50 11.05 -15.31
CA VAL A 221 12.16 11.58 -14.11
C VAL A 221 13.66 11.33 -14.15
N LEU A 222 14.10 10.12 -14.54
CA LEU A 222 15.52 9.81 -14.70
C LEU A 222 16.15 10.63 -15.84
N THR A 223 15.45 10.79 -16.96
CA THR A 223 15.94 11.62 -18.07
C THR A 223 16.07 13.08 -17.64
N PHE A 224 15.06 13.69 -17.02
CA PHE A 224 15.11 15.09 -16.61
C PHE A 224 16.10 15.38 -15.47
N THR A 225 16.35 14.40 -14.59
CA THR A 225 17.34 14.56 -13.50
C THR A 225 18.78 14.35 -13.97
N SER A 226 18.99 13.57 -15.04
CA SER A 226 20.32 13.33 -15.63
C SER A 226 20.73 14.39 -16.67
N LEU A 227 19.75 15.11 -17.25
CA LEU A 227 20.03 16.27 -18.09
C LEU A 227 20.62 17.40 -17.25
N ARG A 228 21.72 17.99 -17.73
CA ARG A 228 22.27 19.21 -17.12
C ARG A 228 21.25 20.35 -17.27
N PRO A 229 21.11 21.22 -16.27
CA PRO A 229 20.16 22.33 -16.33
C PRO A 229 20.48 23.21 -17.55
N LEU A 230 19.47 23.44 -18.38
CA LEU A 230 19.44 24.51 -19.39
C LEU A 230 19.39 25.88 -18.71
#